data_AF-A0A7X9DDZ5-F1
#
_entry.id   AF-A0A7X9DDZ5-F1
#
_cell.length_a   1.000
_cell.length_b   1.000
_cell.length_c   1.000
_cell.angle_alpha   90.00
_cell.angle_beta   90.00
_cell.angle_gamma   90.00
#
_symmetry.space_group_name_H-M   'P 1'
#
loop_
_entity.id
_entity.type
_entity.pdbx_description
1 polymer ?
#
loop_
_entity_poly.entity_id
_entity_poly.type
_entity_poly.pdbx_seq_one_letter_code
_entity_poly.pdbx_strand_id
1 'polypeptide(L)'
;MEDQKQLNILRIGIANLPELEELVKSFRLMNQYSKRRRFVVSREDLKDIYGNIIVEKAHDINISVVKLLQRNFKPDTDFKIFSSDEGIAIVTNTESPNAKEFSSQLISTIEGIGGGIYKPFIDTVPGFYELFKLFEKGLSPKLVVVGYIPVKQVAQEVSMYNEIKKYDPYIRILDITHDELKPKSFLKGAVTFHFDNAHKVWQRFLTKLIQEYTKPYFMEQITK
;
A
#
# COMPACT_ATOMS: atom_id res chain seq x y z
N MET A 1 27.87 -9.40 -16.11
CA MET A 1 26.48 -9.64 -15.68
C MET A 1 25.84 -8.27 -15.61
N GLU A 2 25.06 -7.94 -16.63
CA GLU A 2 24.38 -6.66 -16.75
C GLU A 2 23.51 -6.41 -15.51
N ASP A 3 23.60 -5.19 -14.99
CA ASP A 3 22.72 -4.67 -13.96
C ASP A 3 21.26 -4.94 -14.38
N GLN A 4 20.64 -5.95 -13.78
CA GLN A 4 19.21 -6.11 -13.83
C GLN A 4 18.65 -4.79 -13.28
N LYS A 5 18.20 -3.90 -14.17
CA LYS A 5 17.34 -2.77 -13.81
C LYS A 5 16.31 -3.35 -12.84
N GLN A 6 16.44 -3.00 -11.57
CA GLN A 6 15.51 -3.42 -10.52
C GLN A 6 14.14 -2.90 -10.95
N LEU A 7 13.36 -3.79 -11.57
CA LEU A 7 12.10 -3.42 -12.19
C LEU A 7 11.18 -2.86 -11.12
N ASN A 8 10.57 -1.70 -11.40
CA ASN A 8 9.58 -1.11 -10.51
C ASN A 8 8.24 -1.88 -10.62
N ILE A 9 8.24 -3.15 -10.21
CA ILE A 9 7.10 -4.07 -10.27
C ILE A 9 5.87 -3.56 -9.50
N LEU A 10 6.08 -2.76 -8.44
CA LEU A 10 4.99 -2.14 -7.67
C LEU A 10 4.50 -0.83 -8.28
N ARG A 11 5.18 -0.29 -9.29
CA ARG A 11 4.86 1.01 -9.90
C ARG A 11 4.77 2.17 -8.90
N ILE A 12 5.56 2.15 -7.82
CA ILE A 12 5.59 3.27 -6.86
C ILE A 12 6.13 4.52 -7.57
N GLY A 13 5.43 5.64 -7.42
CA GLY A 13 5.80 6.95 -7.96
C GLY A 13 5.70 7.08 -9.47
N ILE A 14 5.07 6.12 -10.17
CA ILE A 14 4.92 6.13 -11.63
C ILE A 14 3.55 5.58 -12.03
N ALA A 15 2.78 6.37 -12.79
CA ALA A 15 1.49 5.95 -13.35
C ALA A 15 1.39 6.35 -14.82
N ASN A 16 0.70 5.55 -15.64
CA ASN A 16 0.30 5.97 -16.99
C ASN A 16 -1.05 6.72 -16.96
N LEU A 17 -1.53 7.23 -18.10
CA LEU A 17 -2.78 8.02 -18.12
C LEU A 17 -4.01 7.25 -17.58
N PRO A 18 -4.31 6.01 -18.03
CA PRO A 18 -5.41 5.23 -17.47
C PRO A 18 -5.31 5.03 -15.95
N GLU A 19 -4.14 4.64 -15.45
CA GLU A 19 -3.91 4.40 -14.02
C GLU A 19 -4.02 5.69 -13.21
N LEU A 20 -3.51 6.80 -13.73
CA LEU A 20 -3.60 8.11 -13.10
C LEU A 20 -5.06 8.58 -13.03
N GLU A 21 -5.84 8.37 -14.10
CA GLU A 21 -7.27 8.66 -14.10
C GLU A 21 -8.02 7.83 -13.06
N GLU A 22 -7.76 6.52 -13.01
CA GLU A 22 -8.36 5.61 -12.04
C GLU A 22 -8.00 6.03 -10.60
N LEU A 23 -6.72 6.26 -10.32
CA LEU A 23 -6.20 6.70 -9.03
C LEU A 23 -6.90 7.98 -8.55
N VAL A 24 -6.98 9.00 -9.41
CA VAL A 24 -7.62 10.28 -9.09
C VAL A 24 -9.13 10.12 -8.87
N LYS A 25 -9.82 9.30 -9.66
CA LYS A 25 -11.25 8.99 -9.45
C LYS A 25 -11.48 8.26 -8.13
N SER A 26 -10.67 7.26 -7.83
CA SER A 26 -10.72 6.52 -6.57
C SER A 26 -10.51 7.46 -5.39
N PHE A 27 -9.45 8.27 -5.41
CA PHE A 27 -9.18 9.23 -4.33
C PHE A 27 -10.30 10.25 -4.15
N ARG A 28 -10.88 10.75 -5.25
CA ARG A 28 -12.04 11.65 -5.16
C ARG A 28 -13.19 11.02 -4.38
N LEU A 29 -13.52 9.77 -4.67
CA LEU A 29 -14.62 9.07 -4.01
C LEU A 29 -14.24 8.69 -2.56
N MET A 30 -13.02 8.21 -2.31
CA MET A 30 -12.54 7.92 -0.95
C MET A 30 -12.59 9.15 -0.04
N ASN A 31 -12.18 10.31 -0.56
CA ASN A 31 -12.18 11.57 0.18
C ASN A 31 -13.58 12.05 0.57
N GLN A 32 -14.66 11.48 0.02
CA GLN A 32 -16.03 11.78 0.45
C GLN A 32 -16.40 11.03 1.75
N TYR A 33 -15.76 9.89 2.02
CA TYR A 33 -16.15 8.98 3.10
C TYR A 33 -15.05 8.76 4.14
N SER A 34 -13.78 8.99 3.79
CA SER A 34 -12.66 8.93 4.72
C SER A 34 -12.44 10.25 5.41
N LYS A 35 -11.99 10.19 6.67
CA LYS A 35 -11.53 11.36 7.42
C LYS A 35 -10.20 11.92 6.90
N ARG A 36 -9.46 11.14 6.08
CA ARG A 36 -8.15 11.51 5.55
C ARG A 36 -8.24 11.84 4.07
N ARG A 37 -7.64 12.97 3.68
CA ARG A 37 -7.49 13.37 2.28
C ARG A 37 -6.35 12.59 1.63
N ARG A 38 -6.68 11.83 0.59
CA ARG A 38 -5.75 11.25 -0.38
C ARG A 38 -5.54 12.20 -1.56
N PHE A 39 -4.32 12.25 -2.07
CA PHE A 39 -3.96 13.16 -3.17
C PHE A 39 -2.84 12.59 -4.03
N VAL A 40 -2.73 13.11 -5.25
CA VAL A 40 -1.65 12.83 -6.19
C VAL A 40 -1.07 14.17 -6.61
N VAL A 41 0.25 14.30 -6.60
CA VAL A 41 0.96 15.47 -7.14
C VAL A 41 1.94 15.07 -8.23
N SER A 42 2.20 15.99 -9.15
CA SER A 42 3.27 15.82 -10.12
C SER A 42 4.64 15.93 -9.47
N ARG A 43 5.61 15.09 -9.86
CA ARG A 43 7.01 15.22 -9.39
C ARG A 43 7.89 16.04 -10.33
N GLU A 44 7.38 16.39 -11.49
CA GLU A 44 8.08 17.19 -12.51
C GLU A 44 7.10 18.13 -13.22
N ASP A 45 7.62 19.14 -13.92
CA ASP A 45 6.77 20.00 -14.74
C ASP A 45 6.30 19.21 -15.97
N LEU A 46 4.99 19.11 -16.16
CA LEU A 46 4.40 18.44 -17.32
C LEU A 46 4.17 19.49 -18.40
N LYS A 47 4.81 19.30 -19.56
CA LYS A 47 4.78 20.26 -20.67
C LYS A 47 4.05 19.71 -21.88
N ASP A 48 3.33 20.57 -22.60
CA ASP A 48 2.73 20.21 -23.88
C ASP A 48 3.81 20.03 -24.98
N ILE A 49 3.35 19.67 -26.19
CA ILE A 49 4.24 19.51 -27.36
C ILE A 49 4.96 20.80 -27.78
N TYR A 50 4.49 21.97 -27.31
CA TYR A 50 5.05 23.28 -27.59
C TYR A 50 5.96 23.79 -26.46
N GLY A 51 6.11 23.03 -25.37
CA GLY A 51 6.93 23.38 -24.22
C GLY A 51 6.23 24.22 -23.14
N ASN A 52 4.92 24.49 -23.27
CA ASN A 52 4.16 25.21 -22.24
C ASN A 52 3.87 24.28 -21.06
N ILE A 53 3.98 24.81 -19.85
CA ILE A 53 3.68 24.06 -18.62
C ILE A 53 2.16 23.86 -18.50
N ILE A 54 1.75 22.61 -18.48
CA ILE A 54 0.37 22.17 -18.24
C ILE A 54 0.14 21.99 -16.73
N VAL A 55 1.12 21.39 -16.04
CA VAL A 55 1.09 21.12 -14.60
C VAL A 55 2.46 21.41 -14.03
N GLU A 56 2.50 22.26 -13.01
CA GLU A 56 3.73 22.53 -12.27
C GLU A 56 4.11 21.36 -11.36
N LYS A 57 5.40 21.18 -11.13
CA LYS A 57 5.91 20.26 -10.11
C LYS A 57 5.29 20.55 -8.75
N ALA A 58 5.00 19.48 -8.00
CA ALA A 58 4.33 19.47 -6.71
C ALA A 58 2.88 19.99 -6.72
N HIS A 59 2.28 20.20 -7.89
CA HIS A 59 0.88 20.57 -8.00
C HIS A 59 -0.04 19.35 -8.01
N ASP A 60 -1.23 19.50 -7.43
CA ASP A 60 -2.26 18.45 -7.35
C ASP A 60 -2.77 18.05 -8.74
N ILE A 61 -2.77 16.75 -8.99
CA ILE A 61 -3.37 16.15 -10.19
C ILE A 61 -4.81 15.76 -9.84
N ASN A 62 -5.77 16.57 -10.28
CA ASN A 62 -7.20 16.30 -10.17
C ASN A 62 -7.81 15.84 -11.51
N ILE A 63 -9.11 15.54 -11.53
CA ILE A 63 -9.76 14.98 -12.73
C ILE A 63 -9.73 15.94 -13.93
N SER A 64 -9.74 17.25 -13.70
CA SER A 64 -9.63 18.25 -14.76
C SER A 64 -8.23 18.26 -15.37
N VAL A 65 -7.20 18.15 -14.52
CA VAL A 65 -5.81 18.00 -14.95
C VAL A 65 -5.63 16.72 -15.76
N VAL A 66 -6.16 15.59 -15.30
CA VAL A 66 -6.10 14.31 -16.05
C VAL A 66 -6.69 14.46 -17.46
N LYS A 67 -7.87 15.08 -17.59
CA LYS A 67 -8.49 15.34 -18.91
C LYS A 67 -7.63 16.22 -19.80
N LEU A 68 -6.89 17.16 -19.23
CA LEU A 68 -5.96 18.01 -19.96
C LEU A 68 -4.74 17.21 -20.43
N LEU A 69 -4.18 16.35 -19.57
CA LEU A 69 -3.09 15.45 -19.93
C LEU A 69 -3.50 14.47 -21.04
N GLN A 70 -4.72 13.92 -21.00
CA GLN A 70 -5.26 13.04 -22.06
C GLN A 70 -5.33 13.69 -23.45
N ARG A 71 -5.43 15.03 -23.53
CA ARG A 71 -5.43 15.75 -24.80
C ARG A 71 -4.03 15.96 -25.37
N ASN A 72 -2.99 15.86 -24.54
CA ASN A 72 -1.62 16.22 -24.87
C ASN A 72 -0.65 15.02 -24.90
N PHE A 73 -1.00 13.91 -24.26
CA PHE A 73 -0.13 12.74 -24.12
C PHE A 73 -0.80 11.45 -24.60
N LYS A 74 0.02 10.49 -25.02
CA LYS A 74 -0.46 9.14 -25.37
C LYS A 74 -0.84 8.35 -24.10
N PRO A 75 -1.81 7.41 -24.17
CA PRO A 75 -2.25 6.63 -23.01
C PRO A 75 -1.15 5.91 -22.23
N ASP A 76 -0.12 5.44 -22.92
CA ASP A 76 1.03 4.69 -22.40
C ASP A 76 2.15 5.58 -21.84
N THR A 77 1.99 6.90 -21.85
CA THR A 77 2.98 7.84 -21.29
C THR A 77 3.07 7.64 -19.77
N ASP A 78 4.27 7.37 -19.26
CA ASP A 78 4.53 7.29 -17.82
C ASP A 78 4.75 8.68 -17.21
N PHE A 79 4.07 8.95 -16.11
CA PHE A 79 4.19 10.19 -15.32
C PHE A 79 4.85 9.89 -13.98
N LYS A 80 5.84 10.70 -13.59
CA LYS A 80 6.38 10.65 -12.23
C LYS A 80 5.45 11.40 -11.29
N ILE A 81 4.90 10.67 -10.34
CA ILE A 81 3.93 11.19 -9.36
C ILE A 81 4.40 10.92 -7.94
N PHE A 82 3.85 11.67 -7.01
CA PHE A 82 3.81 11.27 -5.61
C PHE A 82 2.34 11.09 -5.24
N SER A 83 2.02 9.96 -4.63
CA SER A 83 0.69 9.69 -4.09
C SER A 83 0.80 9.52 -2.58
N SER A 84 -0.19 10.04 -1.85
CA SER A 84 -0.29 9.83 -0.41
C SER A 84 -0.49 8.35 -0.03
N ASP A 85 -0.80 7.49 -1.01
CA ASP A 85 -1.15 6.07 -0.86
C ASP A 85 -0.22 5.18 -1.72
N GLU A 86 1.06 5.12 -1.36
CA GLU A 86 2.10 4.33 -2.07
C GLU A 86 2.88 3.37 -1.17
N GLY A 87 2.76 3.51 0.15
CA GLY A 87 3.55 2.73 1.10
C GLY A 87 2.99 1.34 1.37
N ILE A 88 3.82 0.49 1.96
CA ILE A 88 3.40 -0.75 2.64
C ILE A 88 3.67 -0.57 4.13
N ALA A 89 2.70 -0.89 4.97
CA ALA A 89 2.94 -0.99 6.41
C ALA A 89 2.97 -2.46 6.85
N ILE A 90 3.94 -2.83 7.68
CA ILE A 90 4.06 -4.16 8.27
C ILE A 90 3.71 -4.05 9.75
N VAL A 91 2.62 -4.71 10.16
CA VAL A 91 2.21 -4.82 11.56
C VAL A 91 2.65 -6.17 12.08
N THR A 92 3.76 -6.22 12.83
CA THR A 92 4.26 -7.47 13.41
C THR A 92 5.08 -7.21 14.66
N ASN A 93 4.89 -8.02 15.69
CA ASN A 93 5.68 -7.92 16.92
C ASN A 93 7.04 -8.64 16.74
N THR A 94 8.13 -7.91 16.92
CA THR A 94 9.52 -8.43 16.78
C THR A 94 10.17 -8.76 18.12
N GLU A 95 9.49 -8.48 19.23
CA GLU A 95 10.02 -8.67 20.59
C GLU A 95 9.69 -10.06 21.15
N SER A 96 8.61 -10.68 20.68
CA SER A 96 8.16 -11.99 21.15
C SER A 96 9.15 -13.09 20.76
N PRO A 97 9.78 -13.79 21.73
CA PRO A 97 10.85 -14.75 21.43
C PRO A 97 10.44 -15.83 20.42
N ASN A 98 9.21 -16.34 20.57
CA ASN A 98 8.69 -17.45 19.77
C ASN A 98 8.39 -17.06 18.31
N ALA A 99 8.27 -15.76 18.01
CA ALA A 99 7.91 -15.26 16.68
C ALA A 99 8.95 -14.30 16.09
N LYS A 100 10.04 -14.04 16.82
CA LYS A 100 11.06 -13.07 16.42
C LYS A 100 11.69 -13.41 15.07
N GLU A 101 12.01 -14.68 14.86
CA GLU A 101 12.58 -15.15 13.59
C GLU A 101 11.60 -14.95 12.44
N PHE A 102 10.36 -15.43 12.59
CA PHE A 102 9.29 -15.25 11.60
C PHE A 102 9.04 -13.77 11.27
N SER A 103 8.88 -12.92 12.30
CA SER A 103 8.66 -11.48 12.12
C SER A 103 9.83 -10.81 11.38
N SER A 104 11.06 -11.16 11.75
CA SER A 104 12.26 -10.60 11.09
C SER A 104 12.37 -11.07 9.64
N GLN A 105 12.08 -12.34 9.38
CA GLN A 105 12.10 -12.89 8.03
C GLN A 105 11.00 -12.26 7.16
N LEU A 106 9.81 -12.05 7.72
CA LEU A 106 8.71 -11.34 7.04
C LEU A 106 9.14 -9.93 6.63
N ILE A 107 9.69 -9.15 7.57
CA ILE A 107 10.18 -7.79 7.30
C ILE A 107 11.23 -7.81 6.20
N SER A 108 12.28 -8.62 6.35
CA SER A 108 13.38 -8.69 5.38
C SER A 108 12.92 -9.12 3.98
N THR A 109 11.92 -10.00 3.90
CA THR A 109 11.35 -10.47 2.63
C THR A 109 10.62 -9.34 1.92
N ILE A 110 9.83 -8.54 2.65
CA ILE A 110 9.08 -7.41 2.08
C ILE A 110 10.03 -6.27 1.72
N GLU A 111 10.99 -5.95 2.60
CA GLU A 111 12.03 -4.95 2.30
C GLU A 111 12.88 -5.36 1.08
N GLY A 112 13.10 -6.65 0.87
CA GLY A 112 13.87 -7.19 -0.26
C GLY A 112 13.17 -7.13 -1.61
N ILE A 113 11.88 -6.74 -1.68
CA ILE A 113 11.14 -6.62 -2.93
C ILE A 113 11.87 -5.65 -3.88
N GLY A 114 11.98 -6.03 -5.16
CA GLY A 114 12.69 -5.22 -6.15
C GLY A 114 14.18 -5.01 -5.83
N GLY A 115 14.78 -5.87 -5.00
CA GLY A 115 16.17 -5.72 -4.58
C GLY A 115 16.42 -4.59 -3.58
N GLY A 116 15.38 -4.16 -2.83
CA GLY A 116 15.53 -3.16 -1.77
C GLY A 116 15.05 -1.76 -2.12
N ILE A 117 14.69 -1.49 -3.37
CA ILE A 117 14.30 -0.14 -3.84
C ILE A 117 13.09 0.45 -3.12
N TYR A 118 12.25 -0.42 -2.55
CA TYR A 118 11.01 -0.01 -1.89
C TYR A 118 11.15 0.20 -0.39
N LYS A 119 12.31 -0.10 0.20
CA LYS A 119 12.54 0.07 1.65
C LYS A 119 12.13 1.46 2.19
N PRO A 120 12.38 2.59 1.48
CA PRO A 120 11.93 3.91 1.95
C PRO A 120 10.40 4.09 2.05
N PHE A 121 9.62 3.20 1.43
CA PHE A 121 8.15 3.22 1.41
C PHE A 121 7.55 2.12 2.29
N ILE A 122 8.38 1.42 3.07
CA ILE A 122 7.96 0.34 3.95
C ILE A 122 8.12 0.79 5.40
N ASP A 123 7.00 0.92 6.10
CA ASP A 123 6.98 1.20 7.53
C ASP A 123 6.75 -0.11 8.31
N THR A 124 7.49 -0.33 9.40
CA THR A 124 7.27 -1.47 10.29
C THR A 124 6.86 -0.97 11.67
N VAL A 125 5.75 -1.52 12.19
CA VAL A 125 5.17 -1.14 13.48
C VAL A 125 4.78 -2.38 14.29
N PRO A 126 4.86 -2.32 15.63
CA PRO A 126 4.58 -3.48 16.48
C PRO A 126 3.10 -3.84 16.62
N GLY A 127 2.18 -2.92 16.26
CA GLY A 127 0.73 -3.09 16.42
C GLY A 127 -0.08 -2.01 15.69
N PHE A 128 -1.40 -2.20 15.63
CA PHE A 128 -2.36 -1.30 15.01
C PHE A 128 -2.43 0.06 15.71
N TYR A 129 -2.13 0.14 17.00
CA TYR A 129 -2.05 1.43 17.69
C TYR A 129 -0.96 2.33 17.11
N GLU A 130 0.24 1.79 16.89
CA GLU A 130 1.34 2.54 16.26
C GLU A 130 1.07 2.80 14.77
N LEU A 131 0.41 1.85 14.09
CA LEU A 131 -0.07 2.10 12.72
C LEU A 131 -1.02 3.30 12.66
N PHE A 132 -1.96 3.42 13.61
CA PHE A 132 -2.89 4.54 13.66
C PHE A 132 -2.18 5.89 13.76
N LYS A 133 -1.06 5.97 14.49
CA LYS A 133 -0.24 7.20 14.56
C LYS A 133 0.40 7.58 13.22
N LEU A 134 0.69 6.61 12.34
CA LEU A 134 1.17 6.91 10.98
C LEU A 134 0.08 7.59 10.15
N PHE A 135 -1.17 7.15 10.31
CA PHE A 135 -2.33 7.81 9.68
C PHE A 135 -2.50 9.26 10.17
N GLU A 136 -2.30 9.51 11.47
CA GLU A 136 -2.34 10.87 12.04
C GLU A 136 -1.26 11.79 11.47
N LYS A 137 -0.07 11.25 11.18
CA LYS A 137 1.03 11.97 10.50
C LYS A 137 0.79 12.15 9.00
N GLY A 138 -0.27 11.54 8.48
CA GLY A 138 -0.71 11.72 7.12
C GLY A 138 -0.16 10.75 6.09
N LEU A 139 0.43 9.66 6.56
CA LEU A 139 0.85 8.53 5.74
C LEU A 139 -0.31 7.54 5.63
N SER A 140 -0.69 7.20 4.41
CA SER A 140 -1.69 6.16 4.14
C SER A 140 -0.98 5.02 3.41
N PRO A 141 -0.75 3.87 4.05
CA PRO A 141 -0.21 2.71 3.35
C PRO A 141 -1.29 2.14 2.43
N LYS A 142 -0.89 1.84 1.19
CA LYS A 142 -1.76 1.20 0.19
C LYS A 142 -2.09 -0.23 0.59
N LEU A 143 -1.15 -0.89 1.27
CA LEU A 143 -1.29 -2.24 1.78
C LEU A 143 -0.71 -2.32 3.19
N VAL A 144 -1.47 -2.91 4.10
CA VAL A 144 -0.98 -3.32 5.40
C VAL A 144 -0.81 -4.84 5.41
N VAL A 145 0.38 -5.30 5.76
CA VAL A 145 0.67 -6.72 5.97
C VAL A 145 0.73 -6.99 7.46
N VAL A 146 -0.11 -7.91 7.95
CA VAL A 146 -0.21 -8.21 9.37
C VAL A 146 0.43 -9.57 9.64
N GLY A 147 1.57 -9.56 10.31
CA GLY A 147 2.29 -10.74 10.74
C GLY A 147 1.81 -11.25 12.10
N TYR A 148 2.78 -11.52 12.97
CA TYR A 148 2.53 -12.03 14.30
C TYR A 148 2.07 -10.92 15.25
N ILE A 149 0.98 -11.18 15.97
CA ILE A 149 0.51 -10.37 17.09
C ILE A 149 0.38 -11.30 18.31
N PRO A 150 0.96 -10.94 19.47
CA PRO A 150 0.88 -11.75 20.67
C PRO A 150 -0.58 -11.97 21.10
N VAL A 151 -0.92 -13.20 21.48
CA VAL A 151 -2.30 -13.58 21.88
C VAL A 151 -2.86 -12.66 22.96
N LYS A 152 -2.02 -12.24 23.92
CA LYS A 152 -2.40 -11.32 25.01
C LYS A 152 -2.85 -9.93 24.51
N GLN A 153 -2.41 -9.52 23.32
CA GLN A 153 -2.71 -8.21 22.72
C GLN A 153 -3.87 -8.26 21.72
N VAL A 154 -4.28 -9.46 21.27
CA VAL A 154 -5.28 -9.63 20.19
C VAL A 154 -6.56 -8.83 20.41
N ALA A 155 -7.12 -8.82 21.63
CA ALA A 155 -8.36 -8.08 21.90
C ALA A 155 -8.20 -6.56 21.70
N GLN A 156 -7.09 -5.99 22.18
CA GLN A 156 -6.76 -4.58 21.99
C GLN A 156 -6.50 -4.26 20.51
N GLU A 157 -5.75 -5.13 19.83
CA GLU A 157 -5.38 -4.98 18.43
C GLU A 157 -6.59 -5.08 17.49
N VAL A 158 -7.56 -5.97 17.78
CA VAL A 158 -8.84 -6.04 17.07
C VAL A 158 -9.66 -4.76 17.27
N SER A 159 -9.66 -4.21 18.48
CA SER A 159 -10.36 -2.95 18.73
C SER A 159 -9.74 -1.81 17.93
N MET A 160 -8.41 -1.69 17.89
CA MET A 160 -7.72 -0.67 17.10
C MET A 160 -7.88 -0.87 15.59
N TYR A 161 -7.87 -2.12 15.13
CA TYR A 161 -8.19 -2.46 13.74
C TYR A 161 -9.57 -1.95 13.34
N ASN A 162 -10.59 -2.15 14.18
CA ASN A 162 -11.94 -1.66 13.90
C ASN A 162 -12.01 -0.13 13.84
N GLU A 163 -11.23 0.58 14.67
CA GLU A 163 -11.11 2.04 14.59
C GLU A 163 -10.42 2.50 13.31
N ILE A 164 -9.34 1.82 12.89
CA ILE A 164 -8.71 2.07 11.59
C ILE A 164 -9.70 1.87 10.44
N LYS A 165 -10.52 0.81 10.46
CA LYS A 165 -11.54 0.58 9.43
C LYS A 165 -12.65 1.64 9.42
N LYS A 166 -12.97 2.26 10.56
CA LYS A 166 -13.86 3.43 10.60
C LYS A 166 -13.20 4.69 10.06
N TYR A 167 -11.89 4.86 10.30
CA TYR A 167 -11.13 6.01 9.85
C TYR A 167 -10.84 5.98 8.34
N ASP A 168 -10.44 4.81 7.85
CA ASP A 168 -10.21 4.50 6.45
C ASP A 168 -10.86 3.16 6.07
N PRO A 169 -12.10 3.16 5.57
CA PRO A 169 -12.79 1.93 5.19
C PRO A 169 -12.14 1.23 4.00
N TYR A 170 -11.32 1.94 3.21
CA TYR A 170 -10.72 1.43 1.97
C TYR A 170 -9.34 0.81 2.17
N ILE A 171 -8.77 0.86 3.38
CA ILE A 171 -7.48 0.26 3.68
C ILE A 171 -7.47 -1.23 3.33
N ARG A 172 -6.46 -1.64 2.56
CA ARG A 172 -6.23 -3.03 2.18
C ARG A 172 -5.35 -3.71 3.22
N ILE A 173 -5.81 -4.85 3.73
CA ILE A 173 -5.10 -5.60 4.76
C ILE A 173 -4.90 -7.04 4.28
N LEU A 174 -3.64 -7.48 4.27
CA LEU A 174 -3.20 -8.84 4.05
C LEU A 174 -2.80 -9.44 5.40
N ASP A 175 -3.66 -10.28 5.95
CA ASP A 175 -3.45 -10.95 7.22
C ASP A 175 -2.73 -12.28 7.03
N ILE A 176 -1.55 -12.42 7.63
CA ILE A 176 -0.78 -13.65 7.57
C ILE A 176 -1.21 -14.56 8.71
N THR A 177 -1.65 -15.77 8.36
CA THR A 177 -1.86 -16.88 9.30
C THR A 177 -0.70 -17.86 9.18
N HIS A 178 -0.42 -18.58 10.25
CA HIS A 178 0.69 -19.53 10.35
C HIS A 178 0.29 -20.65 11.31
N ASP A 179 0.55 -21.91 10.94
CA ASP A 179 0.09 -23.10 11.69
C ASP A 179 0.42 -23.03 13.19
N GLU A 180 1.64 -22.65 13.53
CA GLU A 180 2.11 -22.62 14.92
C GLU A 180 1.91 -21.26 15.64
N LEU A 181 2.14 -20.15 14.93
CA LEU A 181 2.19 -18.82 15.54
C LEU A 181 0.84 -18.11 15.57
N LYS A 182 0.02 -18.32 14.54
CA LYS A 182 -1.26 -17.63 14.33
C LYS A 182 -2.18 -18.50 13.46
N PRO A 183 -2.78 -19.56 14.01
CA PRO A 183 -3.51 -20.55 13.22
C PRO A 183 -4.74 -19.99 12.52
N LYS A 184 -5.31 -18.90 13.04
CA LYS A 184 -6.53 -18.28 12.53
C LYS A 184 -6.41 -16.76 12.51
N SER A 185 -7.04 -16.14 11.53
CA SER A 185 -7.22 -14.70 11.50
C SER A 185 -8.21 -14.26 12.59
N PHE A 186 -7.88 -13.17 13.26
CA PHE A 186 -8.79 -12.44 14.16
C PHE A 186 -9.30 -11.14 13.51
N LEU A 187 -8.92 -10.86 12.26
CA LEU A 187 -9.27 -9.63 11.55
C LEU A 187 -10.41 -9.89 10.55
N LYS A 188 -11.64 -9.53 10.95
CA LYS A 188 -12.81 -9.72 10.09
C LYS A 188 -12.68 -8.88 8.82
N GLY A 189 -12.84 -9.52 7.65
CA GLY A 189 -12.81 -8.86 6.34
C GLY A 189 -11.41 -8.60 5.78
N ALA A 190 -10.34 -9.04 6.46
CA ALA A 190 -9.00 -9.02 5.89
C ALA A 190 -8.83 -10.13 4.84
N VAL A 191 -8.01 -9.87 3.82
CA VAL A 191 -7.56 -10.91 2.90
C VAL A 191 -6.53 -11.75 3.64
N THR A 192 -6.70 -13.06 3.68
CA THR A 192 -5.75 -13.93 4.38
C THR A 192 -4.74 -14.56 3.43
N PHE A 193 -3.52 -14.76 3.92
CA PHE A 193 -2.54 -15.65 3.31
C PHE A 193 -2.01 -16.60 4.38
N HIS A 194 -2.11 -17.90 4.10
CA HIS A 194 -1.67 -18.92 5.03
C HIS A 194 -0.24 -19.35 4.74
N PHE A 195 0.62 -19.21 5.75
CA PHE A 195 1.95 -19.81 5.79
C PHE A 195 1.83 -21.25 6.25
N ASP A 196 2.02 -22.15 5.30
CA ASP A 196 2.23 -23.58 5.51
C ASP A 196 3.74 -23.88 5.59
N ASN A 197 4.08 -25.08 6.06
CA ASN A 197 5.45 -25.59 6.05
C ASN A 197 5.93 -26.03 4.64
N ALA A 198 5.29 -25.58 3.57
CA ALA A 198 5.59 -26.03 2.21
C ALA A 198 6.83 -25.33 1.62
N HIS A 199 7.52 -26.05 0.72
CA HIS A 199 8.58 -25.44 -0.09
C HIS A 199 8.04 -24.24 -0.88
N LYS A 200 8.82 -23.16 -0.93
CA LYS A 200 8.52 -21.91 -1.67
C LYS A 200 7.35 -21.08 -1.12
N VAL A 201 6.89 -21.30 0.12
CA VAL A 201 5.84 -20.47 0.75
C VAL A 201 6.14 -18.97 0.66
N TRP A 202 7.39 -18.56 0.87
CA TRP A 202 7.87 -17.18 0.74
C TRP A 202 7.71 -16.61 -0.69
N GLN A 203 7.95 -17.41 -1.72
CA GLN A 203 7.76 -16.97 -3.11
C GLN A 203 6.28 -16.78 -3.41
N ARG A 204 5.41 -17.68 -2.94
CA ARG A 204 3.95 -17.52 -3.07
C ARG A 204 3.45 -16.29 -2.31
N PHE A 205 4.01 -16.05 -1.12
CA PHE A 205 3.72 -14.86 -0.33
C PHE A 205 4.07 -13.58 -1.08
N LEU A 206 5.27 -13.49 -1.66
CA LEU A 206 5.68 -12.35 -2.49
C LEU A 206 4.74 -12.12 -3.67
N THR A 207 4.39 -13.19 -4.40
CA THR A 207 3.41 -13.11 -5.49
C THR A 207 2.06 -12.58 -5.00
N LYS A 208 1.57 -13.08 -3.86
CA LYS A 208 0.31 -12.62 -3.26
C LYS A 208 0.38 -11.16 -2.83
N LEU A 209 1.48 -10.73 -2.22
CA LEU A 209 1.69 -9.34 -1.79
C LEU A 209 1.68 -8.41 -3.00
N ILE A 210 2.43 -8.73 -4.06
CA ILE A 210 2.44 -7.95 -5.30
C ILE A 210 1.03 -7.88 -5.88
N GLN A 211 0.33 -9.01 -6.01
CA GLN A 211 -1.04 -9.05 -6.51
C GLN A 211 -2.00 -8.19 -5.67
N GLU A 212 -1.91 -8.23 -4.34
CA GLU A 212 -2.77 -7.41 -3.49
C GLU A 212 -2.41 -5.92 -3.60
N TYR A 213 -1.13 -5.57 -3.68
CA TYR A 213 -0.68 -4.19 -3.81
C TYR A 213 -1.07 -3.56 -5.16
N THR A 214 -0.96 -4.32 -6.25
CA THR A 214 -1.24 -3.83 -7.61
C THR A 214 -2.72 -3.85 -7.97
N LYS A 215 -3.58 -4.38 -7.10
CA LYS A 215 -5.03 -4.34 -7.35
C LYS A 215 -5.53 -2.89 -7.38
N PRO A 216 -6.49 -2.60 -8.27
CA PRO A 216 -7.33 -1.43 -8.20
C PRO A 216 -7.90 -1.18 -6.80
N TYR A 217 -8.18 0.08 -6.49
CA TYR A 217 -8.91 0.40 -5.28
C TYR A 217 -10.34 -0.16 -5.37
N PHE A 218 -10.72 -0.95 -4.38
CA PHE A 218 -12.06 -1.56 -4.34
C PHE A 218 -13.05 -0.52 -3.80
N MET A 219 -13.86 0.07 -4.68
CA MET A 219 -14.70 1.23 -4.33
C MET A 219 -16.13 0.85 -3.89
N GLU A 220 -16.54 -0.41 -4.04
CA GLU A 220 -17.96 -0.83 -3.98
C GLU A 220 -18.48 -1.30 -2.61
N GLN A 221 -17.72 -1.17 -1.51
CA GLN A 221 -18.12 -1.75 -0.20
C GLN A 221 -18.69 -0.79 0.84
N ILE A 222 -19.09 0.43 0.47
CA ILE A 222 -19.85 1.28 1.40
C ILE A 222 -21.34 1.12 1.11
N THR A 223 -21.95 0.10 1.71
CA THR A 223 -23.40 0.14 1.96
C THR A 223 -23.67 1.32 2.87
N LYS A 224 -24.51 2.25 2.41
CA LYS A 224 -24.99 3.40 3.20
C LYS A 224 -25.70 2.96 4.48
#